data_AF-A0A379FP29-F1
#
_entry.id   AF-A0A379FP29-F1
#
_cell.length_a   1.000
_cell.length_b   1.000
_cell.length_c   1.000
_cell.angle_alpha   90.00
_cell.angle_beta   90.00
_cell.angle_gamma   90.00
#
_symmetry.space_group_name_H-M   'P 1'
#
loop_
_entity.id
_entity.type
_entity.pdbx_description
1 polymer ?
#
loop_
_entity_poly.entity_id
_entity_poly.type
_entity_poly.pdbx_seq_one_letter_code
_entity_poly.pdbx_strand_id
1 'polypeptide(L)'
;MVLIDSVSRFIPGVLGHQASAQEDSFADGLLDCPHYTRPEVLDGMQVPEVLLSGNHAKIDSWRMKQSLGRTWLRRPELLESLALTDEQRMLLTEFQVEYQSKQQMNPDN
;
A
#
# COMPACT_ATOMS: atom_id res chain seq x y z
N MET A 1 22.13 3.11 -14.41
CA MET A 1 21.86 4.54 -14.18
C MET A 1 20.82 4.69 -13.07
N VAL A 2 21.21 4.54 -11.80
CA VAL A 2 20.24 4.56 -10.67
C VAL A 2 20.14 5.96 -10.06
N LEU A 3 21.29 6.55 -9.71
CA LEU A 3 21.33 7.85 -9.03
C LEU A 3 20.73 8.99 -9.86
N ILE A 4 21.05 9.07 -11.14
CA ILE A 4 20.54 10.13 -12.03
C ILE A 4 19.01 10.05 -12.15
N ASP A 5 18.45 8.85 -12.32
CA ASP A 5 16.99 8.65 -12.40
C ASP A 5 16.31 9.12 -11.11
N SER A 6 16.78 8.64 -9.96
CA SER A 6 16.19 8.98 -8.65
C SER A 6 16.19 10.47 -8.35
N VAL A 7 17.30 11.18 -8.62
CA VAL A 7 17.38 12.63 -8.36
C VAL A 7 16.56 13.44 -9.36
N SER A 8 16.55 13.03 -10.64
CA SER A 8 15.84 13.77 -11.69
C SER A 8 14.32 13.83 -11.47
N ARG A 9 13.72 12.84 -10.80
CA ARG A 9 12.28 12.78 -10.49
C ARG A 9 11.77 13.91 -9.59
N PHE A 10 12.65 14.52 -8.80
CA PHE A 10 12.31 15.66 -7.94
C PHE A 10 12.30 17.00 -8.68
N ILE A 11 12.76 17.05 -9.94
CA ILE A 11 12.79 18.28 -10.73
C ILE A 11 11.36 18.57 -11.25
N PRO A 12 10.80 19.76 -10.99
CA PRO A 12 9.48 20.13 -11.49
C PRO A 12 9.37 19.97 -13.02
N GLY A 13 8.30 19.33 -13.47
CA GLY A 13 8.04 19.08 -14.90
C GLY A 13 8.52 17.74 -15.44
N VAL A 14 9.32 16.97 -14.67
CA VAL A 14 9.82 15.65 -15.11
C VAL A 14 8.75 14.54 -15.00
N LEU A 15 7.95 14.53 -13.94
CA LEU A 15 6.96 13.46 -13.69
C LEU A 15 5.57 13.74 -14.30
N GLY A 16 5.36 14.90 -14.92
CA GLY A 16 4.06 15.34 -15.42
C GLY A 16 3.09 15.73 -14.29
N HIS A 17 2.70 14.79 -13.43
CA HIS A 17 1.87 15.02 -12.25
C HIS A 17 2.72 14.98 -10.97
N GLN A 18 2.70 16.07 -10.19
CA GLN A 18 3.53 16.17 -8.98
C GLN A 18 3.18 15.18 -7.87
N ALA A 19 1.96 14.64 -7.85
CA ALA A 19 1.50 13.69 -6.84
C ALA A 19 2.24 12.34 -6.94
N SER A 20 2.75 11.97 -8.12
CA SER A 20 3.41 10.67 -8.32
C SER A 20 4.66 10.48 -7.45
N ALA A 21 5.43 11.55 -7.18
CA ALA A 21 6.57 11.45 -6.27
C ALA A 21 6.16 11.37 -4.79
N GLN A 22 4.98 11.88 -4.44
CA GLN A 22 4.48 11.85 -3.06
C GLN A 22 3.80 10.52 -2.73
N GLU A 23 3.23 9.85 -3.73
CA GLU A 23 2.59 8.54 -3.59
C GLU A 23 3.57 7.37 -3.78
N ASP A 24 4.85 7.65 -4.09
CA ASP A 24 5.88 6.62 -4.26
C ASP A 24 6.21 5.91 -2.92
N SER A 25 6.64 4.65 -3.02
CA SER A 25 7.15 3.91 -1.86
C SER A 25 8.26 4.69 -1.14
N PHE A 26 8.27 4.62 0.18
CA PHE A 26 9.21 5.31 1.08
C PHE A 26 9.06 6.83 1.20
N ALA A 27 8.15 7.48 0.44
CA ALA A 27 7.87 8.91 0.63
C ALA A 27 7.50 9.24 2.08
N ASP A 28 6.65 8.38 2.68
CA ASP A 28 6.25 8.46 4.10
C ASP A 28 6.89 7.36 4.98
N GLY A 29 7.98 6.74 4.50
CA GLY A 29 8.65 5.63 5.19
C GLY A 29 7.93 4.27 5.13
N LEU A 30 6.77 4.17 4.48
CA LEU A 30 6.03 2.93 4.26
C LEU A 30 6.24 2.38 2.84
N LEU A 31 6.01 1.08 2.67
CA LEU A 31 5.89 0.47 1.34
C LEU A 31 4.54 0.85 0.71
N ASP A 32 4.52 1.01 -0.61
CA ASP A 32 3.29 1.37 -1.32
C ASP A 32 2.25 0.23 -1.30
N CYS A 33 0.99 0.64 -1.43
CA CYS A 33 -0.18 -0.20 -1.54
C CYS A 33 -0.23 -0.94 -2.89
N PRO A 34 -1.03 -2.02 -3.01
CA PRO A 34 -1.20 -2.70 -4.29
C PRO A 34 -2.12 -1.88 -5.20
N HIS A 35 -1.66 -1.69 -6.44
CA HIS A 35 -2.40 -0.98 -7.49
C HIS A 35 -3.10 -1.96 -8.42
N TYR A 36 -4.32 -1.59 -8.82
CA TYR A 36 -5.16 -2.37 -9.73
C TYR A 36 -5.55 -1.52 -10.93
N THR A 37 -5.67 -2.16 -12.08
CA THR A 37 -6.15 -1.54 -13.31
C THR A 37 -7.07 -2.53 -14.02
N ARG A 38 -7.72 -2.07 -15.10
CA ARG A 38 -8.62 -2.90 -15.90
C ARG A 38 -7.85 -4.09 -16.51
N PRO A 39 -8.48 -5.27 -16.64
CA PRO A 39 -9.89 -5.58 -16.35
C PRO A 39 -10.19 -5.86 -14.86
N GLU A 40 -11.47 -5.79 -14.46
CA GLU A 40 -11.90 -6.01 -13.06
C GLU A 40 -11.68 -7.45 -12.56
N VAL A 41 -11.64 -8.42 -13.47
CA VAL A 41 -11.30 -9.81 -13.19
C VAL A 41 -10.21 -10.24 -14.16
N LEU A 42 -9.10 -10.73 -13.62
CA LEU A 42 -7.98 -11.27 -14.37
C LEU A 42 -7.60 -12.63 -13.76
N ASP A 43 -7.62 -13.69 -14.57
CA ASP A 43 -7.29 -15.06 -14.16
C ASP A 43 -8.02 -15.55 -12.90
N GLY A 44 -9.30 -15.15 -12.76
CA GLY A 44 -10.13 -15.49 -11.59
C GLY A 44 -9.86 -14.65 -10.34
N MET A 45 -8.87 -13.74 -10.37
CA MET A 45 -8.63 -12.75 -9.32
C MET A 45 -9.44 -11.48 -9.61
N GLN A 46 -10.25 -11.06 -8.63
CA GLN A 46 -11.08 -9.87 -8.73
C GLN A 46 -10.42 -8.67 -8.05
N VAL A 47 -10.57 -7.49 -8.64
CA VAL A 47 -10.22 -6.22 -7.99
C VAL A 47 -11.03 -6.06 -6.69
N PRO A 48 -10.40 -5.67 -5.57
CA PRO A 48 -11.12 -5.43 -4.33
C PRO A 48 -12.33 -4.51 -4.51
N GLU A 49 -13.51 -4.92 -4.02
CA GLU A 49 -14.77 -4.19 -4.20
C GLU A 49 -14.71 -2.73 -3.73
N VAL A 50 -13.93 -2.46 -2.68
CA VAL A 50 -13.70 -1.10 -2.17
C VAL A 50 -13.11 -0.16 -3.23
N LEU A 51 -12.25 -0.66 -4.11
CA LEU A 51 -11.67 0.10 -5.22
C LEU A 51 -12.67 0.36 -6.35
N LEU A 52 -13.71 -0.47 -6.45
CA LEU A 52 -14.81 -0.31 -7.41
C LEU A 52 -15.94 0.59 -6.88
N SER A 53 -15.96 0.85 -5.57
CA SER A 53 -17.06 1.58 -4.90
C SER A 53 -17.12 3.08 -5.18
N GLY A 54 -16.03 3.68 -5.68
CA GLY A 54 -15.91 5.13 -5.86
C GLY A 54 -15.89 5.96 -4.55
N ASN A 55 -15.90 5.31 -3.39
CA ASN A 55 -15.83 6.00 -2.10
C ASN A 55 -14.37 6.30 -1.73
N HIS A 56 -13.93 7.53 -2.03
CA HIS A 56 -12.55 7.97 -1.80
C HIS A 56 -12.07 7.73 -0.36
N ALA A 57 -12.86 8.07 0.66
CA ALA A 57 -12.46 7.85 2.05
C ALA A 57 -12.20 6.37 2.37
N LYS A 58 -13.08 5.47 1.90
CA LYS A 58 -12.87 4.02 2.07
C LYS A 58 -11.67 3.50 1.29
N ILE A 59 -11.44 4.03 0.09
CA ILE A 59 -10.29 3.68 -0.74
C ILE A 59 -9.00 4.10 -0.03
N ASP A 60 -8.94 5.31 0.52
CA ASP A 60 -7.76 5.84 1.20
C ASP A 60 -7.44 5.04 2.47
N SER A 61 -8.44 4.76 3.31
CA SER A 61 -8.26 3.88 4.48
C SER A 61 -7.81 2.48 4.07
N TRP A 62 -8.35 1.93 2.98
CA TRP A 62 -7.92 0.62 2.46
C TRP A 62 -6.48 0.65 1.95
N ARG A 63 -6.08 1.68 1.20
CA ARG A 63 -4.70 1.85 0.70
C ARG A 63 -3.72 1.94 1.85
N MET A 64 -4.03 2.74 2.87
CA MET A 64 -3.22 2.86 4.09
C MET A 64 -3.08 1.51 4.81
N LYS A 65 -4.20 0.78 5.01
CA LYS A 65 -4.18 -0.56 5.61
C LYS A 65 -3.29 -1.53 4.84
N GLN A 66 -3.37 -1.54 3.51
CA GLN A 66 -2.54 -2.41 2.68
C GLN A 66 -1.07 -2.01 2.70
N SER A 67 -0.76 -0.71 2.68
CA SER A 67 0.61 -0.17 2.79
C SER A 67 1.25 -0.60 4.11
N LEU A 68 0.55 -0.39 5.24
CA LEU A 68 0.98 -0.83 6.57
C LEU A 68 1.17 -2.35 6.64
N GLY A 69 0.21 -3.12 6.15
CA GLY A 69 0.26 -4.59 6.14
C GLY A 69 1.42 -5.14 5.31
N ARG A 70 1.66 -4.58 4.12
CA ARG A 70 2.82 -4.96 3.28
C ARG A 70 4.14 -4.60 3.93
N THR A 71 4.22 -3.44 4.55
CA THR A 71 5.40 -3.00 5.30
C THR A 71 5.67 -3.96 6.45
N TRP A 72 4.66 -4.31 7.25
CA TRP A 72 4.77 -5.29 8.34
C TRP A 72 5.23 -6.67 7.85
N LEU A 73 4.68 -7.17 6.74
CA LEU A 73 5.03 -8.49 6.19
C LEU A 73 6.44 -8.56 5.60
N ARG A 74 6.94 -7.48 4.99
CA ARG A 74 8.18 -7.51 4.18
C ARG A 74 9.35 -6.77 4.80
N ARG A 75 9.08 -5.67 5.51
CA ARG A 75 10.07 -4.72 6.05
C ARG A 75 9.60 -4.19 7.42
N PRO A 76 9.38 -5.07 8.42
CA PRO A 76 8.83 -4.67 9.72
C PRO A 76 9.68 -3.63 10.45
N GLU A 77 10.99 -3.58 10.18
CA GLU A 77 11.91 -2.62 10.79
C GLU A 77 11.61 -1.16 10.42
N LEU A 78 10.92 -0.92 9.28
CA LEU A 78 10.49 0.43 8.92
C LEU A 78 9.43 0.95 9.89
N LEU A 79 8.55 0.07 10.39
CA LEU A 79 7.51 0.43 11.36
C LEU A 79 8.09 0.74 12.74
N GLU A 80 9.19 0.11 13.13
CA GLU A 80 9.86 0.39 14.41
C GLU A 80 10.42 1.82 14.47
N SER A 81 10.85 2.34 13.32
CA SER A 81 11.38 3.70 13.20
C SER A 81 10.31 4.79 13.05
N LEU A 82 9.05 4.40 12.83
CA LEU A 82 7.94 5.32 12.54
C LEU A 82 7.00 5.48 13.72
N ALA A 83 6.65 6.72 14.04
CA ALA A 83 5.60 7.03 15.00
C ALA A 83 4.22 6.90 14.33
N LEU A 84 3.65 5.69 14.34
CA LEU A 84 2.31 5.44 13.79
C LEU A 84 1.23 6.17 14.59
N THR A 85 0.29 6.80 13.88
CA THR A 85 -0.93 7.39 14.46
C THR A 85 -1.86 6.33 15.02
N ASP A 86 -2.80 6.72 15.86
CA ASP A 86 -3.79 5.78 16.44
C ASP A 86 -4.61 5.08 15.35
N GLU A 87 -5.02 5.82 14.32
CA GLU A 87 -5.73 5.25 13.16
C GLU A 87 -4.88 4.21 12.43
N GLN A 88 -3.61 4.50 12.16
CA GLN A 88 -2.70 3.57 11.50
C GLN A 88 -2.47 2.30 12.32
N ARG A 89 -2.35 2.42 13.65
CA ARG A 89 -2.22 1.26 14.55
C ARG A 89 -3.46 0.38 14.51
N MET A 90 -4.64 0.98 14.49
CA MET A 90 -5.91 0.25 14.36
C MET A 90 -5.98 -0.51 13.03
N LEU A 91 -5.69 0.17 11.91
CA LEU A 91 -5.69 -0.46 10.58
C LEU A 91 -4.68 -1.59 10.47
N LEU A 92 -3.46 -1.42 11.03
CA LEU A 92 -2.44 -2.46 11.05
C LEU A 92 -2.90 -3.68 11.87
N THR A 93 -3.50 -3.46 13.03
CA THR A 93 -4.04 -4.54 13.87
C THR A 93 -5.14 -5.30 13.13
N GLU A 94 -6.06 -4.59 12.48
CA GLU A 94 -7.13 -5.18 11.67
C GLU A 94 -6.55 -6.05 10.54
N PHE A 95 -5.51 -5.55 9.85
CA PHE A 95 -4.82 -6.31 8.80
C PHE A 95 -4.17 -7.59 9.35
N GLN A 96 -3.49 -7.52 10.50
CA GLN A 96 -2.84 -8.67 11.12
C GLN A 96 -3.85 -9.78 11.46
N VAL A 97 -5.01 -9.41 12.01
CA VAL A 97 -6.09 -10.36 12.32
C VAL A 97 -6.60 -11.02 11.04
N GLU A 98 -6.94 -10.24 10.01
CA GLU A 98 -7.40 -10.77 8.73
C GLU A 98 -6.38 -11.71 8.07
N TYR A 99 -5.10 -11.33 8.13
CA TYR A 99 -4.02 -12.13 7.57
C TYR A 99 -3.86 -13.47 8.29
N GLN A 100 -3.92 -13.48 9.63
CA GLN A 100 -3.86 -14.70 10.43
C GLN A 100 -5.09 -15.60 10.18
N SER A 101 -6.29 -15.02 10.08
CA SER A 101 -7.50 -15.77 9.75
C SER A 101 -7.40 -16.42 8.36
N LYS A 102 -6.88 -15.72 7.36
CA LYS A 102 -6.66 -16.28 6.01
C LYS A 102 -5.61 -17.38 5.98
N GLN A 103 -4.54 -17.25 6.76
CA GLN A 103 -3.50 -18.28 6.92
C GLN A 103 -4.05 -19.55 7.58
N GLN A 104 -4.89 -19.42 8.62
CA GLN A 104 -5.52 -20.57 9.27
C GLN A 104 -6.52 -21.31 8.37
N MET A 105 -7.14 -20.60 7.42
CA MET A 105 -8.11 -21.16 6.46
C MET A 105 -7.44 -21.90 5.29
N ASN A 106 -6.13 -21.78 5.12
CA ASN A 106 -5.38 -22.34 3.98
C ASN A 106 -4.21 -23.21 4.48
N PRO A 107 -4.49 -24.40 5.06
CA PRO A 107 -3.46 -25.23 5.71
C PRO A 107 -2.50 -25.95 4.73
N ASP A 108 -2.72 -25.83 3.42
CA ASP A 108 -2.00 -26.59 2.39
C ASP A 108 -0.97 -25.74 1.62
N ASN A 109 0.03 -25.18 2.32
CA ASN A 109 1.28 -24.72 1.69
C ASN A 109 2.51 -25.18 2.47
#